data_AF-A0A3D3UYD6-F1
#
_entry.id   AF-A0A3D3UYD6-F1
#
_cell.length_a   1.000
_cell.length_b   1.000
_cell.length_c   1.000
_cell.angle_alpha   90.00
_cell.angle_beta   90.00
_cell.angle_gamma   90.00
#
_symmetry.space_group_name_H-M   'P 1'
#
loop_
_entity.id
_entity.type
_entity.pdbx_description
1 polymer ?
#
loop_
_entity_poly.entity_id
_entity_poly.type
_entity_poly.pdbx_seq_one_letter_code
_entity_poly.pdbx_strand_id
1 'polypeptide(L)'
;YEVLETFEEATLVRVILHTGRTHQIRRHFAALGNPVVGDTMYGNRNVNRQFRETYGLRRQFLHCIRISFMHPSKPEKVILKAPLPKELEAVLERLRA
;
A
#
# COMPACT_ATOMS: atom_id res chain seq x y z
N TYR A 1 10.37 -5.84 2.99
CA TYR A 1 9.16 -5.17 3.51
C TYR A 1 9.04 -5.56 4.99
N GLU A 2 8.19 -4.88 5.73
CA GLU A 2 7.95 -5.16 7.15
C GLU A 2 6.45 -5.34 7.35
N VAL A 3 6.05 -6.41 8.03
CA VAL A 3 4.65 -6.64 8.37
C VAL A 3 4.28 -5.73 9.53
N LEU A 4 3.24 -4.91 9.34
CA LEU A 4 2.70 -4.06 10.39
C LEU A 4 1.52 -4.73 11.11
N GLU A 5 0.68 -5.44 10.35
CA GLU A 5 -0.53 -6.07 10.86
C GLU A 5 -0.96 -7.20 9.92
N THR A 6 -1.46 -8.30 10.48
CA THR A 6 -1.97 -9.44 9.73
C THR A 6 -3.46 -9.60 10.05
N PHE A 7 -4.28 -9.69 9.00
CA PHE A 7 -5.71 -9.97 9.06
C PHE A 7 -5.97 -11.37 8.50
N GLU A 8 -7.20 -11.86 8.62
CA GLU A 8 -7.59 -13.17 8.05
C GLU A 8 -7.41 -13.18 6.53
N GLU A 9 -7.77 -12.09 5.84
CA GLU A 9 -7.83 -12.04 4.38
C GLU A 9 -6.69 -11.25 3.72
N ALA A 10 -5.88 -10.53 4.50
CA ALA A 10 -4.81 -9.68 3.98
C ALA A 10 -3.72 -9.37 5.02
N THR A 11 -2.61 -8.77 4.58
CA THR A 11 -1.53 -8.32 5.45
C THR A 11 -1.17 -6.88 5.11
N LEU A 12 -1.14 -6.01 6.12
CA LEU A 12 -0.65 -4.64 5.98
C LEU A 12 0.87 -4.63 6.12
N VAL A 13 1.56 -4.11 5.11
CA VAL A 13 3.02 -4.08 5.07
C VAL A 13 3.55 -2.67 4.83
N ARG A 14 4.66 -2.35 5.49
CA ARG A 14 5.49 -1.18 5.22
C ARG A 14 6.57 -1.55 4.20
N VAL A 15 6.71 -0.73 3.18
CA VAL A 15 7.72 -0.92 2.12
C VAL A 15 8.63 0.29 2.08
N ILE A 16 9.95 0.04 2.08
CA ILE A 16 10.98 1.04 1.82
C ILE A 16 11.52 0.77 0.43
N LEU A 17 11.52 1.79 -0.43
CA LEU A 17 12.03 1.70 -1.78
C LEU A 17 13.53 2.04 -1.81
N HIS A 18 14.33 1.12 -2.34
CA HIS A 18 15.74 1.37 -2.67
C HIS A 18 15.94 1.79 -4.14
N THR A 19 15.00 1.42 -5.00
CA THR A 19 14.95 1.80 -6.42
C THR A 19 13.51 2.24 -6.77
N GLY A 20 13.36 2.99 -7.87
CA GLY A 20 12.07 3.52 -8.32
C GLY A 20 11.57 2.97 -9.65
N ARG A 21 11.71 1.65 -9.91
CA ARG A 21 11.28 1.07 -11.18
C ARG A 21 9.75 1.11 -11.32
N THR A 22 9.26 1.21 -12.56
CA THR A 22 7.82 1.24 -12.86
C THR A 22 7.09 0.05 -12.23
N HIS A 23 6.02 0.33 -11.48
CA HIS A 23 5.19 -0.67 -10.79
C HIS A 23 5.95 -1.62 -9.85
N GLN A 24 7.15 -1.24 -9.36
CA GLN A 24 8.04 -2.15 -8.65
C GLN A 24 7.38 -2.89 -7.48
N ILE A 25 6.71 -2.17 -6.57
CA ILE A 25 6.01 -2.78 -5.41
C ILE A 25 4.97 -3.79 -5.91
N ARG A 26 4.10 -3.35 -6.82
CA ARG A 26 2.99 -4.14 -7.35
C ARG A 26 3.46 -5.44 -8.00
N ARG A 27 4.47 -5.37 -8.87
CA ARG A 27 5.05 -6.54 -9.54
C ARG A 27 5.75 -7.49 -8.57
N HIS A 28 6.51 -6.97 -7.61
CA HIS A 28 7.23 -7.81 -6.65
C HIS A 28 6.24 -8.60 -5.78
N PHE A 29 5.23 -7.93 -5.24
CA PHE A 29 4.22 -8.59 -4.40
C PHE A 29 3.36 -9.59 -5.17
N ALA A 30 3.00 -9.29 -6.43
CA ALA A 30 2.35 -10.25 -7.31
C ALA A 30 3.23 -11.48 -7.61
N ALA A 31 4.52 -11.29 -7.86
CA ALA A 31 5.46 -12.39 -8.09
C ALA A 31 5.66 -13.28 -6.86
N LEU A 32 5.47 -12.74 -5.65
CA LEU A 32 5.47 -13.48 -4.39
C LEU A 32 4.13 -14.16 -4.08
N GLY A 33 3.15 -14.11 -4.99
CA GLY A 33 1.81 -14.67 -4.77
C GLY A 33 0.90 -13.85 -3.84
N ASN A 34 1.35 -12.66 -3.40
CA ASN A 34 0.65 -11.80 -2.46
C ASN A 34 0.41 -10.41 -3.07
N PRO A 35 -0.36 -10.28 -4.16
CA PRO A 35 -0.48 -9.02 -4.88
C PRO A 35 -1.16 -7.92 -4.06
N VAL A 36 -0.90 -6.67 -4.42
CA VAL A 36 -1.56 -5.50 -3.81
C VAL A 36 -3.06 -5.56 -4.04
N VAL A 37 -3.85 -5.49 -2.97
CA VAL A 37 -5.31 -5.49 -3.06
C VAL A 37 -5.81 -4.22 -3.76
N GLY A 38 -6.80 -4.36 -4.63
CA GLY A 38 -7.32 -3.29 -5.47
C GLY A 38 -6.48 -3.02 -6.73
N ASP A 39 -5.42 -3.80 -6.98
CA ASP A 39 -4.63 -3.73 -8.21
C ASP A 39 -5.32 -4.45 -9.37
N THR A 40 -5.75 -3.69 -10.37
CA THR A 40 -6.45 -4.21 -11.55
C THR A 40 -5.54 -4.86 -12.60
N MET A 41 -4.22 -4.65 -12.53
CA MET A 41 -3.25 -5.15 -13.52
C MET A 41 -2.50 -6.38 -13.03
N TYR A 42 -2.04 -6.36 -11.78
CA TYR A 42 -1.25 -7.46 -11.19
C TYR A 42 -1.96 -8.18 -10.04
N GLY A 43 -3.17 -7.73 -9.67
CA GLY A 43 -3.94 -8.29 -8.57
C GLY A 43 -4.92 -9.38 -9.00
N ASN A 44 -5.58 -9.96 -8.00
CA ASN A 44 -6.60 -10.98 -8.21
C ASN A 44 -7.99 -10.35 -8.35
N ARG A 45 -8.67 -10.61 -9.48
CA ARG A 45 -9.97 -10.02 -9.80
C ARG A 45 -11.06 -10.40 -8.80
N ASN A 46 -11.05 -11.61 -8.26
CA ASN A 46 -12.04 -12.08 -7.29
C ASN A 46 -11.80 -11.42 -5.93
N VAL A 47 -10.55 -11.40 -5.46
CA VAL A 47 -10.17 -10.68 -4.22
C VAL A 47 -10.52 -9.20 -4.33
N ASN A 48 -10.21 -8.55 -5.45
CA ASN A 48 -10.53 -7.13 -5.66
C ASN A 48 -12.05 -6.86 -5.65
N ARG A 49 -12.85 -7.80 -6.15
CA ARG A 49 -14.32 -7.69 -6.13
C ARG A 49 -14.84 -7.82 -4.70
N GLN A 50 -14.40 -8.86 -3.99
CA GLN A 50 -14.73 -9.08 -2.59
C GLN A 50 -14.34 -7.86 -1.74
N PHE A 51 -13.12 -7.35 -1.88
CA PHE A 51 -12.68 -6.18 -1.12
C PHE A 51 -13.45 -4.91 -1.45
N ARG A 52 -13.95 -4.78 -2.67
CA ARG A 52 -14.82 -3.66 -3.05
C ARG A 52 -16.20 -3.78 -2.40
N GLU A 53 -16.78 -4.98 -2.39
CA GLU A 53 -18.13 -5.25 -1.90
C GLU A 53 -18.19 -5.28 -0.37
N THR A 54 -17.26 -5.96 0.28
CA THR A 54 -17.20 -6.12 1.75
C THR A 54 -16.55 -4.92 2.44
N TYR A 55 -15.40 -4.47 1.94
CA TYR A 55 -14.59 -3.43 2.61
C TYR A 55 -14.68 -2.07 1.96
N GLY A 56 -15.37 -1.92 0.82
CA GLY A 56 -15.49 -0.63 0.12
C GLY A 56 -14.22 -0.15 -0.56
N LEU A 57 -13.21 -1.01 -0.76
CA LEU A 57 -11.94 -0.63 -1.39
C LEU A 57 -12.11 -0.46 -2.90
N ARG A 58 -11.96 0.79 -3.40
CA ARG A 58 -12.18 1.14 -4.82
C ARG A 58 -10.90 1.43 -5.62
N ARG A 59 -9.75 1.47 -4.96
CA ARG A 59 -8.44 1.71 -5.59
C ARG A 59 -7.39 0.74 -5.05
N GLN A 60 -6.18 0.75 -5.61
CA GLN A 60 -5.03 0.05 -5.04
C GLN A 60 -4.81 0.48 -3.59
N PHE A 61 -4.70 -0.48 -2.67
CA PHE A 61 -4.24 -0.26 -1.30
C PHE A 61 -2.71 -0.04 -1.31
N LEU A 62 -2.31 1.08 -1.90
CA LEU A 62 -0.92 1.52 -2.00
C LEU A 62 -0.90 3.03 -1.75
N HIS A 63 -0.12 3.44 -0.75
CA HIS A 63 -0.07 4.83 -0.30
C HIS A 63 1.33 5.20 0.16
N CYS A 64 1.82 6.35 -0.28
CA CYS A 64 3.12 6.87 0.12
C CYS A 64 2.97 7.69 1.40
N ILE A 65 3.19 7.06 2.57
CA ILE A 65 3.00 7.72 3.86
C ILE A 65 4.11 8.71 4.23
N ARG A 66 5.31 8.55 3.65
CA ARG A 66 6.50 9.32 4.02
C ARG A 66 7.49 9.39 2.87
N ILE A 67 8.02 10.58 2.62
CA ILE A 67 9.17 10.81 1.75
C ILE A 67 10.23 11.54 2.58
N SER A 68 11.51 11.20 2.38
CA SER A 68 12.62 11.95 2.96
C SER A 68 13.75 12.09 1.97
N PHE A 69 14.28 13.30 1.85
CA PHE A 69 15.36 13.64 0.93
C PHE A 69 16.17 14.82 1.48
N MET A 70 17.38 15.02 0.97
CA MET A 70 18.15 16.22 1.25
C MET A 70 17.58 17.37 0.44
N HIS A 71 17.37 18.53 1.06
CA HIS A 71 16.91 19.72 0.34
C HIS A 71 17.89 20.02 -0.81
N PRO A 72 17.40 20.27 -2.05
CA PRO A 72 18.28 20.38 -3.22
C PRO A 72 19.26 21.55 -3.16
N SER A 73 18.92 22.59 -2.39
CA SER A 73 19.71 23.83 -2.28
C SER A 73 20.23 24.11 -0.85
N LYS A 74 19.94 23.25 0.13
CA LYS A 74 20.27 23.48 1.54
C LYS A 74 20.77 22.19 2.19
N PRO A 75 21.71 22.24 3.15
CA PRO A 75 22.21 21.04 3.84
C PRO A 75 21.24 20.55 4.93
N GLU A 76 19.94 20.55 4.64
CA GLU A 76 18.88 20.14 5.57
C GLU A 76 18.13 18.91 5.05
N LYS A 77 17.71 18.05 5.97
CA LYS A 77 16.91 16.88 5.65
C LYS A 77 15.43 17.26 5.67
N VAL A 78 14.77 17.12 4.53
CA VAL A 78 13.32 17.32 4.41
C VAL A 78 12.61 15.99 4.67
N ILE A 79 11.58 16.02 5.51
CA ILE A 79 10.70 14.87 5.76
C ILE A 79 9.26 15.33 5.54
N LEU A 80 8.62 14.73 4.53
CA LEU A 80 7.21 14.93 4.24
C LEU A 80 6.44 13.69 4.69
N LYS A 81 5.27 13.91 5.31
CA LYS A 81 4.35 12.85 5.73
C LYS A 81 3.01 13.09 5.09
N ALA A 82 2.38 12.02 4.61
CA ALA A 82 1.00 12.03 4.14
C ALA A 82 0.25 10.96 4.93
N PRO A 83 -0.61 11.32 5.90
CA PRO A 83 -1.37 10.34 6.66
C PRO A 83 -2.22 9.47 5.72
N LEU A 84 -2.62 8.29 6.21
CA LEU A 84 -3.43 7.38 5.42
C LEU A 84 -4.78 8.08 5.11
N PRO A 85 -5.26 8.07 3.85
CA PRO A 85 -6.54 8.67 3.55
C PRO A 85 -7.66 7.94 4.29
N LYS A 86 -8.69 8.68 4.73
CA LYS A 86 -9.83 8.14 5.50
C LYS A 86 -10.49 6.92 4.84
N GLU A 87 -10.52 6.89 3.50
CA GLU A 87 -11.04 5.74 2.74
C GLU A 87 -10.24 4.44 2.95
N LEU A 88 -8.92 4.52 3.10
CA LEU A 88 -8.06 3.36 3.36
C LEU A 88 -8.04 3.02 4.85
N GLU A 89 -8.12 4.02 5.73
CA GLU A 89 -8.31 3.80 7.17
C GLU A 89 -9.59 3.00 7.44
N ALA A 90 -10.71 3.40 6.81
CA ALA A 90 -11.98 2.69 6.96
C ALA A 90 -11.93 1.22 6.48
N VAL A 91 -11.09 0.90 5.50
CA VAL A 91 -10.86 -0.49 5.07
C VAL A 91 -10.13 -1.27 6.15
N LEU A 92 -9.11 -0.69 6.79
CA LEU A 92 -8.39 -1.34 7.89
C LEU A 92 -9.29 -1.57 9.11
N GLU A 93 -10.12 -0.59 9.47
CA GLU A 93 -11.07 -0.75 10.58
C GLU A 93 -12.05 -1.92 10.33
N ARG A 94 -12.52 -2.09 9.10
CA ARG A 94 -13.40 -3.21 8.76
C ARG A 94 -12.69 -4.57 8.69
N LEU A 95 -11.39 -4.60 8.41
CA LEU A 95 -10.58 -5.82 8.45
C LEU A 95 -10.25 -6.28 9.87
N ARG A 96 -10.31 -5.37 10.84
CA ARG A 96 -10.08 -5.64 12.28
C ARG A 96 -11.33 -6.13 13.01
N ALA A 97 -12.51 -5.78 12.48
CA ALA A 97 -13.81 -6.10 13.06
C ALA A 97 -14.17 -7.56 12.80
#